data_AF-A0A6M6JCX4-F1
#
_entry.id   AF-A0A6M6JCX4-F1
#
_cell.length_a   1.000
_cell.length_b   1.000
_cell.length_c   1.000
_cell.angle_alpha   90.00
_cell.angle_beta   90.00
_cell.angle_gamma   90.00
#
_symmetry.space_group_name_H-M   'P 1'
#
loop_
_entity.id
_entity.type
_entity.pdbx_description
1 polymer ?
#
loop_
_entity_poly.entity_id
_entity_poly.type
_entity_poly.pdbx_seq_one_letter_code
_entity_poly.pdbx_strand_id
1 'polypeptide(L)'
;MTAEDGAAAFAAWWVRCYTARVGAEAAEDRRAEIDSDLWEQRAHARSVGAPPHAVALSIVRRVTGGVPADLVWSRQQRGVSRERAPEREVTVSRWARPARHSWWTAAAAAVALFYVWVAAGNLADPQDPSAEGSVLAALCAATVLVGLGLRGRHRVVGDVLLAVSVAPAVVVIWFWPVAVTALVVLVCAVVDLAEARSLRRPGPLGVLVRAALVVAVLGTALAWTAMLSVGGWVTVLVACVALVALLVLVAVPTRRDPVAVAPRAATEG
;
A
#
# COMPACT_ATOMS: atom_id res chain seq x y z
N MET A 1 -2.21 -3.00 30.16
CA MET A 1 -1.45 -2.32 29.09
C MET A 1 -2.11 -0.97 28.87
N THR A 2 -1.42 0.12 29.15
CA THR A 2 -1.97 1.48 29.00
C THR A 2 -1.90 1.93 27.53
N ALA A 3 -2.59 3.02 27.17
CA ALA A 3 -2.51 3.58 25.83
C ALA A 3 -1.07 4.02 25.46
N GLU A 4 -0.33 4.55 26.45
CA GLU A 4 1.08 4.92 26.28
C GLU A 4 2.00 3.71 26.06
N ASP A 5 1.70 2.55 26.67
CA ASP A 5 2.41 1.29 26.42
C ASP A 5 2.25 0.83 24.98
N GLY A 6 1.01 0.87 24.47
CA GLY A 6 0.73 0.55 23.08
C GLY A 6 1.47 1.46 22.10
N ALA A 7 1.49 2.76 22.36
CA ALA A 7 2.19 3.74 21.53
C ALA A 7 3.72 3.54 21.52
N ALA A 8 4.34 3.23 22.68
CA ALA A 8 5.77 2.95 22.73
C ALA A 8 6.12 1.61 22.06
N ALA A 9 5.28 0.58 22.23
CA ALA A 9 5.46 -0.70 21.54
C ALA A 9 5.40 -0.50 20.01
N PHE A 10 4.50 0.35 19.53
CA PHE A 10 4.42 0.75 18.13
C PHE A 10 5.68 1.50 17.67
N ALA A 11 6.17 2.47 18.44
CA ALA A 11 7.41 3.18 18.14
C ALA A 11 8.61 2.22 18.05
N ALA A 12 8.78 1.34 19.04
CA ALA A 12 9.85 0.35 19.06
C ALA A 12 9.74 -0.63 17.88
N TRP A 13 8.53 -1.07 17.54
CA TRP A 13 8.28 -1.88 16.35
C TRP A 13 8.71 -1.15 15.07
N TRP A 14 8.31 0.11 14.90
CA TRP A 14 8.69 0.93 13.76
C TRP A 14 10.21 1.06 13.63
N VAL A 15 10.92 1.35 14.74
CA VAL A 15 12.38 1.45 14.77
C VAL A 15 13.03 0.14 14.35
N ARG A 16 12.59 -1.00 14.89
CA ARG A 16 13.09 -2.31 14.45
C ARG A 16 12.87 -2.51 12.95
N CYS A 17 11.69 -2.16 12.45
CA CYS A 17 11.37 -2.28 11.03
C CYS A 17 12.28 -1.42 10.15
N TYR A 18 12.48 -0.12 10.47
CA TYR A 18 13.27 0.77 9.61
C TYR A 18 14.79 0.60 9.76
N THR A 19 15.27 0.13 10.92
CA THR A 19 16.69 -0.19 11.16
C THR A 19 17.10 -1.59 10.70
N ALA A 20 16.17 -2.49 10.34
CA ALA A 20 16.48 -3.87 9.94
C ALA A 20 17.46 -4.06 8.75
N ARG A 21 17.90 -2.99 8.08
CA ARG A 21 18.82 -3.05 6.93
C ARG A 21 20.02 -2.12 7.05
N VAL A 22 20.26 -1.54 8.22
CA VAL A 22 21.49 -0.79 8.51
C VAL A 22 22.46 -1.71 9.26
N GLY A 23 23.73 -1.32 9.38
CA GLY A 23 24.70 -2.09 10.18
C GLY A 23 24.21 -2.30 11.62
N ALA A 24 24.60 -3.43 12.24
CA ALA A 24 24.09 -3.82 13.55
C ALA A 24 24.35 -2.76 14.62
N GLU A 25 25.56 -2.21 14.67
CA GLU A 25 25.95 -1.11 15.57
C GLU A 25 25.05 0.12 15.39
N ALA A 26 24.95 0.66 14.17
CA ALA A 26 24.06 1.79 13.89
C ALA A 26 22.57 1.51 14.17
N ALA A 27 22.14 0.24 14.06
CA ALA A 27 20.77 -0.15 14.40
C ALA A 27 20.55 -0.19 15.91
N GLU A 28 21.53 -0.66 16.68
CA GLU A 28 21.51 -0.71 18.14
C GLU A 28 21.56 0.69 18.73
N ASP A 29 22.47 1.54 18.26
CA ASP A 29 22.57 2.94 18.67
C ASP A 29 21.24 3.67 18.48
N ARG A 30 20.64 3.51 17.29
CA ARG A 30 19.36 4.17 16.98
C ARG A 30 18.20 3.62 17.81
N ARG A 31 18.22 2.35 18.20
CA ARG A 31 17.21 1.78 19.10
C ARG A 31 17.37 2.31 20.51
N ALA A 32 18.60 2.37 21.01
CA ALA A 32 18.91 2.91 22.33
C ALA A 32 18.53 4.39 22.45
N GLU A 33 18.80 5.19 21.42
CA GLU A 33 18.37 6.60 21.33
C GLU A 33 16.84 6.72 21.44
N ILE A 34 16.08 5.96 20.63
CA ILE A 34 14.61 6.04 20.66
C ILE A 34 14.04 5.51 21.97
N ASP A 35 14.62 4.46 22.56
CA ASP A 35 14.20 3.96 23.87
C ASP A 35 14.44 5.01 24.98
N SER A 36 15.57 5.73 24.93
CA SER A 36 15.86 6.87 25.82
C SER A 36 14.86 8.00 25.62
N ASP A 37 14.61 8.43 24.38
CA ASP A 37 13.64 9.47 24.04
C ASP A 37 12.23 9.13 24.55
N LEU A 38 11.80 7.88 24.39
CA LEU A 38 10.50 7.41 24.88
C LEU A 38 10.44 7.42 26.41
N TRP A 39 11.53 7.02 27.07
CA TRP A 39 11.62 7.08 28.54
C TRP A 39 11.53 8.51 29.04
N GLU A 40 12.29 9.45 28.46
CA GLU A 40 12.29 10.87 28.81
C GLU A 40 10.93 11.51 28.57
N GLN A 41 10.30 11.26 27.42
CA GLN A 41 8.99 11.80 27.08
C GLN A 41 7.92 11.34 28.08
N ARG A 42 7.96 10.07 28.50
CA ARG A 42 7.05 9.52 29.52
C ARG A 42 7.36 10.05 30.92
N ALA A 43 8.64 10.18 31.27
CA ALA A 43 9.05 10.75 32.55
C ALA A 43 8.59 12.21 32.68
N HIS A 44 8.75 13.00 31.62
CA HIS A 44 8.25 14.37 31.55
C HIS A 44 6.72 14.42 31.61
N ALA A 45 6.01 13.56 30.87
CA ALA A 45 4.56 13.48 30.94
C ALA A 45 4.04 13.17 32.35
N ARG A 46 4.71 12.28 33.08
CA ARG A 46 4.40 11.99 34.48
C ARG A 46 4.65 13.19 35.39
N SER A 47 5.74 13.93 35.19
CA SER A 47 6.06 15.09 36.04
C SER A 47 5.07 16.25 35.88
N VAL A 48 4.44 16.38 34.70
CA VAL A 48 3.41 17.39 34.44
C VAL A 48 1.96 16.87 34.61
N GLY A 49 1.79 15.61 35.02
CA GLY A 49 0.46 15.01 35.21
C GLY A 49 -0.35 14.84 33.92
N ALA A 50 0.30 14.67 32.76
CA ALA A 50 -0.40 14.50 31.49
C ALA A 50 -1.18 13.19 31.45
N PRO A 51 -2.40 13.17 30.88
CA PRO A 51 -3.20 11.96 30.81
C PRO A 51 -2.59 10.96 29.80
N PRO A 52 -2.66 9.63 30.04
CA PRO A 52 -1.98 8.62 29.22
C PRO A 52 -2.32 8.64 27.73
N HIS A 53 -3.56 9.02 27.36
CA HIS A 53 -3.98 9.10 25.96
C HIS A 53 -3.32 10.28 25.22
N ALA A 54 -3.06 11.40 25.91
CA ALA A 54 -2.35 12.54 25.32
C ALA A 54 -0.88 12.19 25.06
N VAL A 55 -0.25 11.45 25.98
CA VAL A 55 1.11 10.91 25.81
C VAL A 55 1.16 9.95 24.63
N ALA A 56 0.23 9.01 24.54
CA ALA A 56 0.12 8.06 23.45
C ALA A 56 -0.01 8.76 22.08
N LEU A 57 -0.91 9.76 21.98
CA LEU A 57 -1.10 10.54 20.76
C LEU A 57 0.16 11.34 20.38
N SER A 58 0.85 11.91 21.37
CA SER A 58 2.10 12.64 21.16
C SER A 58 3.20 11.73 20.59
N ILE A 59 3.36 10.52 21.14
CA ILE A 59 4.30 9.50 20.63
C ILE A 59 3.93 9.11 19.19
N VAL A 60 2.67 8.76 18.93
CA VAL A 60 2.21 8.36 17.58
C VAL A 60 2.44 9.47 16.57
N ARG A 61 2.10 10.71 16.90
CA ARG A 61 2.32 11.88 16.03
C ARG A 61 3.80 12.09 15.72
N ARG A 62 4.69 11.92 16.71
CA ARG A 62 6.15 12.05 16.50
C ARG A 62 6.68 10.95 15.58
N VAL A 63 6.25 9.70 15.78
CA VAL A 63 6.61 8.58 14.90
C VAL A 63 6.13 8.83 13.48
N THR A 64 4.85 9.15 13.29
CA THR A 64 4.27 9.34 11.95
C THR A 64 4.88 10.54 11.22
N GLY A 65 5.13 11.65 11.93
CA GLY A 65 5.84 12.81 11.38
C GLY A 65 7.31 12.55 11.06
N GLY A 66 7.97 11.66 11.80
CA GLY A 66 9.38 11.29 11.63
C GLY A 66 9.65 10.28 10.51
N VAL A 67 8.62 9.56 10.03
CA VAL A 67 8.78 8.49 9.03
C VAL A 67 9.64 8.87 7.81
N PRO A 68 9.43 10.02 7.13
CA PRO A 68 10.26 10.38 5.98
C PRO A 68 11.74 10.55 6.33
N ALA A 69 12.03 11.20 7.46
CA ALA A 69 13.39 11.43 7.93
C ALA A 69 14.08 10.11 8.31
N ASP A 70 13.38 9.22 9.02
CA ASP A 70 13.88 7.88 9.39
C ASP A 70 14.24 7.06 8.13
N LEU A 71 13.44 7.16 7.08
CA LEU A 71 13.70 6.46 5.82
C LEU A 71 14.89 7.05 5.07
N VAL A 72 15.07 8.38 5.06
CA VAL A 72 16.25 9.05 4.48
C VAL A 72 17.51 8.64 5.25
N TRP A 73 17.49 8.70 6.58
CA TRP A 73 18.58 8.24 7.44
C TRP A 73 18.94 6.78 7.15
N SER A 74 17.93 5.89 7.06
CA SER A 74 18.16 4.47 6.76
C SER A 74 18.82 4.27 5.39
N ARG A 75 18.53 5.11 4.40
CA ARG A 75 19.17 5.07 3.08
C ARG A 75 20.62 5.56 3.14
N GLN A 76 20.90 6.64 3.88
CA GLN A 76 22.24 7.18 4.07
C GLN A 76 23.15 6.16 4.78
N GLN A 77 22.68 5.56 5.87
CA GLN A 77 23.45 4.55 6.62
C GLN A 77 23.77 3.31 5.79
N ARG A 78 22.86 2.89 4.90
CA ARG A 78 23.14 1.80 3.95
C ARG A 78 24.25 2.12 2.97
N GLY A 79 24.43 3.38 2.59
CA GLY A 79 25.55 3.82 1.76
C GLY A 79 26.87 3.65 2.51
N VAL A 80 26.94 4.16 3.73
CA VAL A 80 28.14 4.10 4.58
C VAL A 80 28.54 2.66 4.92
N SER A 81 27.56 1.79 5.26
CA SER A 81 27.85 0.38 5.52
C SER A 81 28.36 -0.37 4.29
N ARG A 82 28.00 0.08 3.08
CA ARG A 82 28.43 -0.55 1.82
C ARG A 82 29.88 -0.22 1.48
N GLU A 83 30.34 0.99 1.83
CA GLU A 83 31.74 1.42 1.63
C GLU A 83 32.69 0.75 2.63
N ARG A 84 32.21 0.45 3.85
CA ARG A 84 32.99 -0.20 4.91
C ARG A 84 32.97 -1.72 4.89
N ALA A 85 32.16 -2.35 4.04
CA ALA A 85 32.12 -3.81 3.94
C ALA A 85 33.18 -4.27 2.92
N PRO A 86 34.35 -4.79 3.35
CA PRO A 86 35.32 -5.39 2.44
C PRO A 86 34.70 -6.66 1.86
N GLU A 87 34.17 -6.59 0.63
CA GLU A 87 33.77 -7.69 -0.30
C GLU A 87 33.15 -8.95 0.30
N ARG A 88 32.64 -8.88 1.54
CA ARG A 88 32.03 -9.98 2.24
C ARG A 88 30.68 -10.09 1.58
N GLU A 89 30.53 -11.15 0.81
CA GLU A 89 29.34 -11.55 0.09
C GLU A 89 28.16 -11.59 1.07
N VAL A 90 27.57 -10.41 1.30
CA VAL A 90 26.44 -10.26 2.19
C VAL A 90 25.29 -10.87 1.40
N THR A 91 25.06 -12.14 1.68
CA THR A 91 23.80 -12.85 1.52
C THR A 91 22.75 -12.15 2.39
N VAL A 92 22.48 -10.87 2.10
CA VAL A 92 21.38 -10.13 2.70
C VAL A 92 20.15 -10.94 2.33
N SER A 93 19.53 -11.53 3.34
CA SER A 93 18.50 -12.53 3.16
C SER A 93 17.49 -12.06 2.11
N ARG A 94 17.36 -12.87 1.06
CA ARG A 94 16.40 -12.67 -0.05
C ARG A 94 14.98 -12.37 0.45
N TRP A 95 14.72 -12.73 1.71
CA TRP A 95 13.48 -12.66 2.48
C TRP A 95 13.21 -11.31 3.17
N ALA A 96 14.22 -10.47 3.46
CA ALA A 96 14.01 -9.16 4.09
C ALA A 96 13.47 -8.09 3.13
N ARG A 97 13.57 -8.32 1.80
CA ARG A 97 12.98 -7.47 0.76
C ARG A 97 11.45 -7.52 0.68
N PRO A 98 10.80 -8.70 0.62
CA PRO A 98 9.34 -8.79 0.54
C PRO A 98 8.64 -8.28 1.81
N ALA A 99 9.19 -8.52 3.01
CA ALA A 99 8.54 -8.16 4.28
C ALA A 99 8.18 -6.66 4.44
N ARG A 100 8.94 -5.75 3.81
CA ARG A 100 8.64 -4.30 3.83
C ARG A 100 7.64 -3.84 2.77
N HIS A 101 7.45 -4.60 1.69
CA HIS A 101 6.42 -4.31 0.69
C HIS A 101 5.13 -5.12 0.94
N SER A 102 5.15 -6.13 1.82
CA SER A 102 4.00 -7.00 2.07
C SER A 102 3.09 -6.53 3.20
N TRP A 103 3.48 -5.55 4.03
CA TRP A 103 2.58 -5.10 5.11
C TRP A 103 1.31 -4.46 4.54
N TRP A 104 1.43 -3.71 3.45
CA TRP A 104 0.26 -3.11 2.80
C TRP A 104 -0.57 -4.14 2.01
N THR A 105 0.00 -5.29 1.61
CA THR A 105 -0.81 -6.40 1.07
C THR A 105 -1.71 -7.02 2.13
N ALA A 106 -1.26 -7.06 3.39
CA ALA A 106 -2.11 -7.48 4.49
C ALA A 106 -3.24 -6.46 4.74
N ALA A 107 -2.94 -5.17 4.62
CA ALA A 107 -3.97 -4.12 4.67
C ALA A 107 -5.00 -4.26 3.52
N ALA A 108 -4.55 -4.55 2.30
CA ALA A 108 -5.45 -4.83 1.18
C ALA A 108 -6.34 -6.07 1.43
N ALA A 109 -5.78 -7.13 2.00
CA ALA A 109 -6.55 -8.31 2.40
C ALA A 109 -7.60 -7.98 3.48
N ALA A 110 -7.28 -7.09 4.43
CA ALA A 110 -8.25 -6.61 5.41
C ALA A 110 -9.42 -5.85 4.75
N VAL A 111 -9.14 -5.03 3.73
CA VAL A 111 -10.20 -4.35 2.95
C VAL A 111 -11.06 -5.37 2.18
N ALA A 112 -10.46 -6.44 1.63
CA ALA A 112 -11.24 -7.51 0.99
C ALA A 112 -12.17 -8.22 1.98
N LEU A 113 -11.69 -8.53 3.19
CA LEU A 113 -12.52 -9.12 4.25
C LEU A 113 -13.66 -8.19 4.67
N PHE A 114 -13.41 -6.88 4.74
CA PHE A 114 -14.45 -5.90 4.97
C PHE A 114 -15.53 -5.93 3.88
N TYR A 115 -15.15 -5.99 2.61
CA TYR A 115 -16.12 -6.13 1.52
C TYR A 115 -16.94 -7.42 1.62
N VAL A 116 -16.34 -8.56 1.99
CA VAL A 116 -17.08 -9.81 2.23
C VAL A 116 -18.09 -9.63 3.38
N TRP A 117 -17.69 -8.95 4.45
CA TRP A 117 -18.58 -8.65 5.57
C TRP A 117 -19.76 -7.75 5.16
N VAL A 118 -19.50 -6.70 4.38
CA VAL A 118 -20.57 -5.84 3.81
C VAL A 118 -21.51 -6.63 2.91
N ALA A 119 -20.97 -7.50 2.04
CA ALA A 119 -21.78 -8.33 1.16
C ALA A 119 -22.70 -9.28 1.96
N ALA A 120 -22.17 -9.92 3.01
CA ALA A 120 -22.96 -10.76 3.88
C ALA A 120 -24.00 -9.97 4.68
N GLY A 121 -23.65 -8.79 5.18
CA GLY A 121 -24.56 -7.89 5.91
C GLY A 121 -25.76 -7.47 5.06
N ASN A 122 -25.50 -7.04 3.82
CA ASN A 122 -26.56 -6.65 2.88
C ASN A 122 -27.52 -7.80 2.52
N LEU A 123 -27.05 -9.06 2.47
CA LEU A 123 -27.90 -10.23 2.25
C LEU A 123 -28.68 -10.64 3.51
N ALA A 124 -28.12 -10.39 4.69
CA ALA A 124 -28.68 -10.80 5.97
C ALA A 124 -29.65 -9.78 6.57
N ASP A 125 -29.73 -8.56 6.02
CA ASP A 125 -30.63 -7.52 6.50
C ASP A 125 -32.10 -7.92 6.27
N PRO A 126 -32.90 -8.15 7.34
CA PRO A 126 -34.28 -8.57 7.20
C PRO A 126 -35.21 -7.41 6.78
N GLN A 127 -34.79 -6.16 6.92
CA GLN A 127 -35.61 -5.00 6.59
C GLN A 127 -35.49 -4.60 5.12
N ASP A 128 -34.28 -4.67 4.57
CA ASP A 128 -34.01 -4.28 3.17
C ASP A 128 -32.82 -5.07 2.58
N PRO A 129 -33.01 -6.34 2.17
CA PRO A 129 -31.94 -7.13 1.59
C PRO A 129 -31.53 -6.57 0.23
N SER A 130 -30.39 -5.88 0.18
CA SER A 130 -29.85 -5.31 -1.06
C SER A 130 -28.99 -6.33 -1.80
N ALA A 131 -29.61 -7.09 -2.71
CA ALA A 131 -28.87 -8.00 -3.60
C ALA A 131 -27.81 -7.26 -4.42
N GLU A 132 -28.11 -6.04 -4.87
CA GLU A 132 -27.22 -5.20 -5.66
C GLU A 132 -25.97 -4.79 -4.86
N GLY A 133 -26.16 -4.25 -3.65
CA GLY A 133 -25.05 -3.88 -2.77
C GLY A 133 -24.19 -5.09 -2.41
N SER A 134 -24.82 -6.26 -2.25
CA SER A 134 -24.14 -7.52 -1.96
C SER A 134 -23.25 -7.98 -3.11
N VAL A 135 -23.78 -7.97 -4.34
CA VAL A 135 -23.04 -8.35 -5.55
C VAL A 135 -21.87 -7.39 -5.79
N LEU A 136 -22.08 -6.07 -5.65
CA LEU A 136 -21.00 -5.09 -5.82
C LEU A 136 -19.88 -5.30 -4.80
N ALA A 137 -20.21 -5.45 -3.53
CA ALA A 137 -19.21 -5.70 -2.48
C ALA A 137 -18.46 -7.02 -2.71
N ALA A 138 -19.16 -8.10 -3.09
CA ALA A 138 -18.53 -9.38 -3.42
C ALA A 138 -17.57 -9.27 -4.62
N LEU A 139 -17.94 -8.51 -5.65
CA LEU A 139 -17.07 -8.24 -6.82
C LEU A 139 -15.81 -7.48 -6.40
N CYS A 140 -15.93 -6.43 -5.58
CA CYS A 140 -14.78 -5.69 -5.06
C CYS A 140 -13.86 -6.58 -4.22
N ALA A 141 -14.42 -7.46 -3.36
CA ALA A 141 -13.62 -8.43 -2.61
C ALA A 141 -12.85 -9.37 -3.55
N ALA A 142 -13.53 -9.94 -4.53
CA ALA A 142 -12.94 -10.87 -5.50
C ALA A 142 -11.81 -10.21 -6.30
N THR A 143 -12.00 -8.97 -6.77
CA THR A 143 -10.97 -8.26 -7.54
C THR A 143 -9.76 -7.87 -6.69
N VAL A 144 -9.93 -7.53 -5.40
CA VAL A 144 -8.80 -7.36 -4.48
C VAL A 144 -8.01 -8.67 -4.32
N LEU A 145 -8.69 -9.80 -4.10
CA LEU A 145 -8.05 -11.11 -3.94
C LEU A 145 -7.32 -11.56 -5.21
N VAL A 146 -7.92 -11.36 -6.38
CA VAL A 146 -7.28 -11.61 -7.68
C VAL A 146 -6.07 -10.69 -7.87
N GLY A 147 -6.18 -9.41 -7.51
CA GLY A 147 -5.06 -8.46 -7.55
C GLY A 147 -3.89 -8.92 -6.67
N LEU A 148 -4.16 -9.38 -5.44
CA LEU A 148 -3.16 -9.96 -4.54
C LEU A 148 -2.49 -11.20 -5.15
N GLY A 149 -3.27 -12.13 -5.70
CA GLY A 149 -2.74 -13.35 -6.33
C GLY A 149 -1.92 -13.08 -7.60
N LEU A 150 -2.37 -12.15 -8.44
CA LEU A 150 -1.68 -11.77 -9.67
C LEU A 150 -0.40 -11.00 -9.40
N ARG A 151 -0.31 -10.23 -8.31
CA ARG A 151 0.87 -9.43 -7.98
C ARG A 151 2.17 -10.25 -7.88
N GLY A 152 2.07 -11.53 -7.51
CA GLY A 152 3.22 -12.45 -7.48
C GLY A 152 3.80 -12.79 -8.86
N ARG A 153 2.98 -12.74 -9.93
CA ARG A 153 3.39 -13.05 -11.32
C ARG A 153 3.49 -11.80 -12.19
N HIS A 154 2.58 -10.86 -12.00
CA HIS A 154 2.41 -9.63 -12.78
C HIS A 154 2.17 -8.44 -11.85
N ARG A 155 3.26 -7.89 -11.28
CA ARG A 155 3.20 -6.83 -10.26
C ARG A 155 2.33 -5.63 -10.68
N VAL A 156 2.52 -5.12 -11.90
CA VAL A 156 1.78 -3.97 -12.46
C VAL A 156 0.28 -4.23 -12.52
N VAL A 157 -0.13 -5.40 -13.04
CA VAL A 157 -1.55 -5.76 -13.17
C VAL A 157 -2.18 -5.91 -11.79
N GLY A 158 -1.46 -6.55 -10.85
CA GLY A 158 -1.90 -6.67 -9.46
C GLY A 158 -2.10 -5.32 -8.79
N ASP A 159 -1.13 -4.41 -8.89
CA ASP A 159 -1.20 -3.08 -8.27
C ASP A 159 -2.34 -2.23 -8.85
N VAL A 160 -2.58 -2.31 -10.17
CA VAL A 160 -3.72 -1.64 -10.81
C VAL A 160 -5.06 -2.19 -10.31
N LEU A 161 -5.21 -3.52 -10.26
CA LEU A 161 -6.44 -4.14 -9.74
C LEU A 161 -6.70 -3.76 -8.29
N LEU A 162 -5.65 -3.74 -7.46
CA LEU A 162 -5.76 -3.31 -6.07
C LEU A 162 -6.23 -1.86 -6.00
N ALA A 163 -5.58 -0.93 -6.71
CA ALA A 163 -5.94 0.49 -6.71
C ALA A 163 -7.41 0.72 -7.09
N VAL A 164 -7.88 0.09 -8.18
CA VAL A 164 -9.28 0.24 -8.61
C VAL A 164 -10.25 -0.35 -7.58
N SER A 165 -9.93 -1.52 -7.03
CA SER A 165 -10.87 -2.27 -6.19
C SER A 165 -11.00 -1.72 -4.76
N VAL A 166 -9.96 -1.13 -4.19
CA VAL A 166 -10.04 -0.49 -2.86
C VAL A 166 -10.59 0.94 -2.89
N ALA A 167 -10.67 1.57 -4.06
CA ALA A 167 -11.13 2.96 -4.16
C ALA A 167 -12.54 3.21 -3.57
N PRO A 168 -13.56 2.32 -3.77
CA PRO A 168 -14.86 2.47 -3.12
C PRO A 168 -14.79 2.43 -1.58
N ALA A 169 -13.90 1.65 -0.99
CA ALA A 169 -13.76 1.58 0.46
C ALA A 169 -13.28 2.91 1.08
N VAL A 170 -12.65 3.80 0.30
CA VAL A 170 -12.24 5.15 0.75
C VAL A 170 -13.46 6.02 1.08
N VAL A 171 -14.61 5.77 0.45
CA VAL A 171 -15.83 6.59 0.63
C VAL A 171 -16.70 6.13 1.80
N VAL A 172 -16.31 5.06 2.50
CA VAL A 172 -17.01 4.48 3.64
C VAL A 172 -16.71 5.32 4.91
N ILE A 173 -17.11 6.60 4.88
CA ILE A 173 -16.76 7.60 5.91
C ILE A 173 -17.29 7.27 7.30
N TRP A 174 -18.46 6.61 7.36
CA TRP A 174 -19.06 6.08 8.58
C TRP A 174 -18.23 4.99 9.27
N PHE A 175 -17.26 4.40 8.56
CA PHE A 175 -16.32 3.43 9.09
C PHE A 175 -14.88 3.86 8.80
N TRP A 176 -14.48 4.98 9.42
CA TRP A 176 -13.20 5.67 9.17
C TRP A 176 -11.94 4.79 9.18
N PRO A 177 -11.80 3.71 10.01
CA PRO A 177 -10.59 2.88 9.96
C PRO A 177 -10.42 2.17 8.62
N VAL A 178 -11.52 1.73 7.98
CA VAL A 178 -11.47 1.12 6.66
C VAL A 178 -11.18 2.15 5.59
N ALA A 179 -11.80 3.33 5.67
CA ALA A 179 -11.52 4.41 4.72
C ALA A 179 -10.03 4.79 4.71
N VAL A 180 -9.43 4.96 5.89
CA VAL A 180 -7.98 5.23 6.04
C VAL A 180 -7.15 4.06 5.53
N THR A 181 -7.50 2.83 5.87
CA THR A 181 -6.78 1.63 5.40
C THR A 181 -6.82 1.51 3.88
N ALA A 182 -7.99 1.71 3.27
CA ALA A 182 -8.19 1.69 1.84
C ALA A 182 -7.40 2.81 1.14
N LEU A 183 -7.37 4.01 1.72
CA LEU A 183 -6.57 5.13 1.20
C LEU A 183 -5.07 4.81 1.23
N VAL A 184 -4.57 4.22 2.32
CA VAL A 184 -3.17 3.80 2.42
C VAL A 184 -2.85 2.75 1.36
N VAL A 185 -3.70 1.74 1.19
CA VAL A 185 -3.54 0.71 0.16
C VAL A 185 -3.53 1.33 -1.23
N LEU A 186 -4.44 2.24 -1.51
CA LEU A 186 -4.54 2.96 -2.79
C LEU A 186 -3.25 3.73 -3.08
N VAL A 187 -2.78 4.56 -2.13
CA VAL A 187 -1.55 5.34 -2.29
C VAL A 187 -0.34 4.42 -2.50
N CYS A 188 -0.22 3.34 -1.72
CA CYS A 188 0.87 2.39 -1.88
C CYS A 188 0.84 1.69 -3.24
N ALA A 189 -0.33 1.30 -3.73
CA ALA A 189 -0.48 0.69 -5.05
C ALA A 189 -0.09 1.67 -6.17
N VAL A 190 -0.47 2.95 -6.06
CA VAL A 190 -0.08 4.00 -7.03
C VAL A 190 1.44 4.25 -7.00
N VAL A 191 2.05 4.33 -5.82
CA VAL A 191 3.50 4.53 -5.67
C VAL A 191 4.26 3.35 -6.26
N ASP A 192 3.86 2.11 -5.95
CA ASP A 192 4.46 0.90 -6.51
C ASP A 192 4.33 0.87 -8.05
N LEU A 193 3.20 1.34 -8.58
CA LEU A 193 2.99 1.45 -10.02
C LEU A 193 3.88 2.51 -10.67
N ALA A 194 4.09 3.65 -10.00
CA ALA A 194 5.00 4.70 -10.47
C ALA A 194 6.47 4.27 -10.41
N GLU A 195 6.84 3.45 -9.41
CA GLU A 195 8.17 2.88 -9.25
C GLU A 195 8.45 1.72 -10.22
N ALA A 196 7.41 1.03 -10.71
CA ALA A 196 7.55 -0.02 -11.72
C ALA A 196 8.18 0.57 -12.99
N ARG A 197 9.50 0.37 -13.11
CA ARG A 197 10.42 0.91 -14.13
C ARG A 197 9.99 0.66 -15.58
N SER A 198 9.01 -0.21 -15.84
CA SER A 198 8.41 -0.41 -17.17
C SER A 198 7.76 0.85 -17.74
N LEU A 199 7.43 1.86 -16.92
CA LEU A 199 6.91 3.16 -17.37
C LEU A 199 8.01 4.16 -17.80
N ARG A 200 9.29 3.86 -17.56
CA ARG A 200 10.41 4.78 -17.90
C ARG A 200 10.84 4.70 -19.36
N ARG A 201 10.44 3.66 -20.11
CA ARG A 201 10.44 3.71 -21.57
C ARG A 201 9.00 4.00 -22.00
N PRO A 202 8.73 5.09 -22.73
CA PRO A 202 7.39 5.44 -23.18
C PRO A 202 6.93 4.47 -24.28
N GLY A 203 6.67 3.22 -23.89
CA GLY A 203 5.92 2.28 -24.70
C GLY A 203 4.42 2.56 -24.57
N PRO A 204 3.60 2.11 -25.54
CA PRO A 204 2.15 2.29 -25.51
C PRO A 204 1.52 1.80 -24.20
N LEU A 205 2.07 0.74 -23.61
CA LEU A 205 1.65 0.17 -22.33
C LEU A 205 1.73 1.18 -21.17
N GLY A 206 2.71 2.08 -21.18
CA GLY A 206 2.84 3.08 -20.12
C GLY A 206 1.82 4.20 -20.20
N VAL A 207 1.37 4.54 -21.41
CA VAL A 207 0.27 5.49 -21.62
C VAL A 207 -1.05 4.88 -21.16
N LEU A 208 -1.29 3.62 -21.52
CA LEU A 208 -2.50 2.88 -21.11
C LEU A 208 -2.62 2.74 -19.59
N VAL A 209 -1.52 2.41 -18.89
CA VAL A 209 -1.51 2.30 -17.42
C VAL A 209 -1.78 3.65 -16.75
N ARG A 210 -1.19 4.74 -17.26
CA ARG A 210 -1.45 6.10 -16.75
C ARG A 210 -2.90 6.53 -16.99
N ALA A 211 -3.44 6.25 -18.18
CA ALA A 211 -4.83 6.52 -18.50
C ALA A 211 -5.79 5.72 -17.60
N ALA A 212 -5.53 4.43 -17.39
CA ALA A 212 -6.30 3.60 -16.45
C ALA A 212 -6.29 4.17 -15.04
N LEU A 213 -5.14 4.66 -14.56
CA LEU A 213 -5.02 5.25 -13.23
C LEU A 213 -5.79 6.56 -13.11
N VAL A 214 -5.70 7.42 -14.13
CA VAL A 214 -6.47 8.67 -14.21
C VAL A 214 -7.97 8.36 -14.25
N VAL A 215 -8.41 7.39 -15.06
CA VAL A 215 -9.81 6.96 -15.12
C VAL A 215 -10.27 6.38 -13.79
N ALA A 216 -9.44 5.60 -13.09
CA ALA A 216 -9.79 5.06 -11.77
C ALA A 216 -9.95 6.19 -10.73
N VAL A 217 -9.00 7.14 -10.67
CA VAL A 217 -9.06 8.28 -9.75
C VAL A 217 -10.25 9.19 -10.09
N LEU A 218 -10.41 9.58 -11.35
CA LEU A 218 -11.52 10.42 -11.80
C LEU A 218 -12.86 9.71 -11.64
N GLY A 219 -12.95 8.42 -11.93
CA GLY A 219 -14.16 7.61 -11.75
C GLY A 219 -14.56 7.49 -10.29
N THR A 220 -13.59 7.32 -9.39
CA THR A 220 -13.84 7.31 -7.94
C THR A 220 -14.31 8.68 -7.46
N ALA A 221 -13.68 9.77 -7.93
CA ALA A 221 -14.10 11.13 -7.63
C ALA A 221 -15.50 11.44 -8.18
N LEU A 222 -15.82 10.99 -9.40
CA LEU A 222 -17.14 11.17 -10.02
C LEU A 222 -18.22 10.40 -9.25
N ALA A 223 -17.93 9.14 -8.90
CA ALA A 223 -18.79 8.30 -8.06
C ALA A 223 -19.07 8.96 -6.71
N TRP A 224 -18.07 9.61 -6.10
CA TRP A 224 -18.24 10.41 -4.87
C TRP A 224 -19.20 11.57 -5.08
N THR A 225 -19.02 12.38 -6.12
CA THR A 225 -19.97 13.45 -6.45
C THR A 225 -21.37 12.92 -6.76
N ALA A 226 -21.51 11.78 -7.44
CA ALA A 226 -22.81 11.19 -7.80
C ALA A 226 -23.55 10.62 -6.58
N MET A 227 -22.84 9.91 -5.71
CA MET A 227 -23.36 9.36 -4.45
C MET A 227 -23.84 10.47 -3.50
N LEU A 228 -23.17 11.62 -3.50
CA LEU A 228 -23.58 12.79 -2.70
C LEU A 228 -24.75 13.57 -3.33
N SER A 229 -25.03 13.40 -4.63
CA SER A 229 -25.97 14.27 -5.35
C SER A 229 -27.32 13.62 -5.68
N VAL A 230 -27.42 12.41 -6.22
CA VAL A 230 -28.71 11.75 -6.54
C VAL A 230 -28.55 10.23 -6.74
N GLY A 231 -29.34 9.42 -6.01
CA GLY A 231 -29.75 8.03 -6.29
C GLY A 231 -28.81 7.08 -7.09
N GLY A 232 -28.06 6.23 -6.37
CA GLY A 232 -27.63 4.85 -6.67
C GLY A 232 -27.11 4.44 -8.07
N TRP A 233 -27.91 4.62 -9.13
CA TRP A 233 -27.73 3.98 -10.43
C TRP A 233 -26.59 4.58 -11.28
N VAL A 234 -26.34 5.89 -11.15
CA VAL A 234 -25.24 6.56 -11.87
C VAL A 234 -23.88 6.04 -11.36
N THR A 235 -23.78 5.74 -10.06
CA THR A 235 -22.60 5.15 -9.43
C THR A 235 -22.28 3.75 -9.98
N VAL A 236 -23.29 2.91 -10.17
CA VAL A 236 -23.13 1.56 -10.74
C VAL A 236 -22.66 1.65 -12.20
N LEU A 237 -23.25 2.53 -12.99
CA LEU A 237 -22.89 2.71 -14.41
C LEU A 237 -21.43 3.19 -14.56
N VAL A 238 -21.01 4.18 -13.77
CA VAL A 238 -19.62 4.69 -13.79
C VAL A 238 -18.63 3.61 -13.35
N ALA A 239 -18.96 2.83 -12.32
CA ALA A 239 -18.13 1.71 -11.87
C ALA A 239 -18.00 0.60 -12.94
N CYS A 240 -19.10 0.25 -13.61
CA CYS A 240 -19.10 -0.71 -14.71
C CYS A 240 -18.28 -0.23 -15.92
N VAL A 241 -18.39 1.05 -16.30
CA VAL A 241 -17.60 1.61 -17.41
C VAL A 241 -16.12 1.65 -17.07
N ALA A 242 -15.75 2.03 -15.85
CA ALA A 242 -14.36 1.99 -15.39
C ALA A 242 -13.80 0.55 -15.38
N LEU A 243 -14.61 -0.43 -14.94
CA LEU A 243 -14.23 -1.85 -14.92
C LEU A 243 -14.07 -2.42 -16.33
N VAL A 244 -14.97 -2.12 -17.26
CA VAL A 244 -14.88 -2.56 -18.66
C VAL A 244 -13.68 -1.92 -19.35
N ALA A 245 -13.43 -0.63 -19.14
CA ALA A 245 -12.23 0.04 -19.65
C ALA A 245 -10.95 -0.64 -19.12
N LEU A 246 -10.94 -1.00 -17.84
CA LEU A 246 -9.82 -1.74 -17.22
C LEU A 246 -9.61 -3.12 -17.85
N LEU A 247 -10.69 -3.88 -18.05
CA LEU A 247 -10.64 -5.22 -18.65
C LEU A 247 -10.16 -5.17 -20.10
N VAL A 248 -10.64 -4.21 -20.89
CA VAL A 248 -10.19 -4.00 -22.28
C VAL A 248 -8.71 -3.65 -22.31
N LEU A 249 -8.23 -2.83 -21.38
CA LEU A 249 -6.81 -2.43 -21.30
C LEU A 249 -5.89 -3.58 -20.88
N VAL A 250 -6.38 -4.51 -20.05
CA VAL A 250 -5.63 -5.71 -19.63
C VAL A 250 -5.66 -6.82 -20.70
N ALA A 251 -6.73 -6.89 -21.50
CA ALA A 251 -6.93 -7.93 -22.50
C ALA A 251 -6.15 -7.73 -23.80
N VAL A 252 -5.56 -6.55 -24.06
CA VAL A 252 -4.77 -6.32 -25.28
C VAL A 252 -3.50 -7.19 -25.23
N PRO A 253 -3.36 -8.21 -26.11
CA PRO A 253 -2.20 -9.07 -26.09
C PRO A 253 -0.97 -8.25 -26.48
N THR A 254 0.02 -8.21 -25.60
CA THR A 254 1.33 -7.67 -25.95
C THR A 254 1.95 -8.60 -26.99
N ARG A 255 1.93 -8.20 -28.26
CA ARG A 255 2.83 -8.78 -29.27
C ARG A 255 4.23 -8.64 -28.72
N ARG A 256 4.84 -9.77 -28.37
CA ARG A 256 6.28 -9.82 -28.18
C ARG A 256 6.87 -9.64 -29.56
N ASP A 257 7.48 -8.49 -29.80
CA ASP A 257 8.38 -8.39 -30.94
C ASP A 257 9.43 -9.50 -30.77
N PRO A 258 9.58 -10.41 -31.75
CA PRO A 258 10.61 -11.41 -31.69
C PRO A 258 11.93 -10.66 -31.52
N VAL A 259 12.66 -11.00 -30.45
CA VAL A 259 14.02 -10.51 -30.25
C VAL A 259 14.76 -10.87 -31.53
N ALA A 260 15.07 -9.86 -32.34
CA ALA A 260 15.95 -10.02 -33.47
C ALA A 260 17.28 -10.50 -32.88
N VAL A 261 17.52 -11.81 -32.96
CA VAL A 261 18.81 -12.40 -32.67
C VAL A 261 19.73 -11.80 -33.73
N ALA A 262 20.50 -10.79 -33.33
CA ALA A 262 21.50 -10.21 -34.20
C ALA A 262 22.37 -11.37 -34.70
N PRO A 263 22.53 -11.54 -36.03
CA PRO A 263 23.41 -12.59 -36.54
C PRO A 263 24.78 -12.34 -35.92
N ARG A 264 25.30 -13.35 -35.20
CA ARG A 264 26.71 -13.37 -34.80
C ARG A 264 27.51 -13.15 -36.07
N ALA A 265 28.16 -12.00 -36.19
CA ALA A 265 29.16 -11.80 -37.21
C ALA A 265 30.19 -12.91 -37.02
N ALA A 266 30.22 -13.85 -37.95
CA ALA A 266 31.26 -14.84 -38.04
C ALA A 266 32.55 -14.10 -38.39
N THR A 267 33.32 -13.75 -37.37
CA THR A 267 34.74 -13.47 -37.52
C THR A 267 35.46 -14.81 -37.45
N GLU A 268 35.51 -15.50 -38.58
CA GLU A 268 36.51 -16.52 -38.86
C GLU A 268 37.32 -16.03 -40.06
N GLY A 269 38.64 -16.05 -39.89
CA GLY A 269 39.63 -15.58 -40.86
C GLY A 269 40.06 -16.62 -41.87
#